data_AF-A0A814LUI4-F1
#
_entry.id   AF-A0A814LUI4-F1
#
_cell.length_a   1.000
_cell.length_b   1.000
_cell.length_c   1.000
_cell.angle_alpha   90.00
_cell.angle_beta   90.00
_cell.angle_gamma   90.00
#
_symmetry.space_group_name_H-M   'P 1'
#
loop_
_entity.id
_entity.type
_entity.pdbx_description
1 polymer ?
#
loop_
_entity_poly.entity_id
_entity_poly.type
_entity_poly.pdbx_seq_one_letter_code
_entity_poly.pdbx_strand_id
1 'polypeptide(L)'
;MNGLNSKLLLILLPMLFGLIIAKNSTFNLQTTKCQFNTINNQLTCNSSKGVETCGGLVDSLPFNFTLFAIGELKATTGKIPLVWFRLYPRKLDNTGWWYYKHIKEENKKMSLHNKDKISNYDTGIVILDPLCWNRMIDVVKSSSTFDTIQAEKYNYGIFSKPYNKVKMIGTLEIM
;
A
#
# COMPACT_ATOMS: atom_id res chain seq x y z
N MET A 1 -71.35 38.00 -11.78
CA MET A 1 -71.24 37.18 -13.01
C MET A 1 -69.94 37.57 -13.73
N ASN A 2 -69.27 36.57 -14.32
CA ASN A 2 -67.97 36.58 -15.02
C ASN A 2 -66.75 36.61 -14.07
N GLY A 3 -65.87 35.62 -13.92
CA GLY A 3 -65.62 34.38 -14.67
C GLY A 3 -64.21 34.35 -15.26
N LEU A 4 -63.29 33.61 -14.61
CA LEU A 4 -62.08 32.93 -15.15
C LEU A 4 -60.94 33.81 -15.74
N ASN A 5 -59.64 33.50 -15.68
CA ASN A 5 -58.90 32.34 -15.17
C ASN A 5 -57.38 32.66 -15.06
N SER A 6 -56.75 31.91 -14.17
CA SER A 6 -55.35 31.47 -14.02
C SER A 6 -54.22 31.94 -14.96
N LYS A 7 -53.07 32.31 -14.38
CA LYS A 7 -51.75 31.63 -14.46
C LYS A 7 -50.58 32.62 -14.33
N LEU A 8 -49.52 32.15 -13.66
CA LEU A 8 -48.19 32.74 -13.55
C LEU A 8 -48.05 33.96 -12.62
N LEU A 9 -47.75 33.70 -11.35
CA LEU A 9 -46.43 34.12 -10.87
C LEU A 9 -45.89 33.11 -9.86
N LEU A 10 -44.69 32.66 -10.17
CA LEU A 10 -43.96 31.56 -9.58
C LEU A 10 -43.69 31.75 -8.08
N ILE A 11 -43.85 30.63 -7.40
CA ILE A 11 -43.32 30.24 -6.10
C ILE A 11 -41.79 30.44 -6.06
N LEU A 12 -41.29 31.20 -5.08
CA LEU A 12 -39.91 31.12 -4.57
C LEU A 12 -40.01 30.99 -3.05
N LEU A 13 -40.27 29.77 -2.59
CA LEU A 13 -39.32 28.82 -2.00
C LEU A 13 -38.84 29.24 -0.59
N PRO A 14 -39.30 28.55 0.47
CA PRO A 14 -38.72 28.63 1.80
C PRO A 14 -37.52 27.68 1.86
N MET A 15 -36.35 28.15 2.27
CA MET A 15 -35.34 27.26 2.87
C MET A 15 -34.62 28.00 3.97
N LEU A 16 -35.21 27.90 5.16
CA LEU A 16 -34.51 28.04 6.42
C LEU A 16 -33.23 27.20 6.34
N PHE A 17 -32.11 27.86 6.63
CA PHE A 17 -30.79 27.28 6.77
C PHE A 17 -30.81 26.06 7.68
N GLY A 18 -30.71 24.86 7.09
CA GLY A 18 -30.16 23.71 7.80
C GLY A 18 -28.69 23.98 8.05
N LEU A 19 -28.32 24.37 9.28
CA LEU A 19 -26.94 24.31 9.74
C LEU A 19 -26.52 22.84 9.74
N ILE A 20 -25.93 22.38 8.65
CA ILE A 20 -25.16 21.14 8.64
C ILE A 20 -23.89 21.45 9.43
N ILE A 21 -23.87 21.03 10.70
CA ILE A 21 -22.64 20.91 11.46
C ILE A 21 -21.83 19.80 10.78
N ALA A 22 -21.01 20.18 9.80
CA ALA A 22 -19.92 19.33 9.36
C ALA A 22 -18.98 19.17 10.56
N LYS A 23 -19.13 18.07 11.30
CA LYS A 23 -18.10 17.65 12.25
C LYS A 23 -16.80 17.57 11.46
N ASN A 24 -15.85 18.42 11.84
CA ASN A 24 -14.45 18.30 11.45
C ASN A 24 -13.92 16.98 12.04
N SER A 25 -14.25 15.87 11.38
CA SER A 25 -13.53 14.62 11.57
C SER A 25 -12.17 14.83 10.92
N THR A 26 -11.18 15.20 11.73
CA THR A 26 -9.78 15.04 11.37
C THR A 26 -9.54 13.55 11.14
N PHE A 27 -9.79 13.08 9.92
CA PHE A 27 -9.43 11.75 9.46
C PHE A 27 -7.90 11.68 9.55
N ASN A 28 -7.39 11.09 10.63
CA ASN A 28 -5.97 10.79 10.76
C ASN A 28 -5.70 9.62 9.80
N LEU A 29 -5.21 9.91 8.59
CA LEU A 29 -4.88 8.89 7.59
C LEU A 29 -3.73 8.04 8.11
N GLN A 30 -4.04 6.93 8.76
CA GLN A 30 -3.06 5.95 9.21
C GLN A 30 -2.79 4.95 8.09
N THR A 31 -1.80 5.25 7.26
CA THR A 31 -1.17 4.25 6.38
C THR A 31 -0.17 3.42 7.19
N THR A 32 -0.04 2.13 6.87
CA THR A 32 0.99 1.29 7.50
C THR A 32 2.38 1.83 7.14
N LYS A 33 3.23 2.05 8.15
CA LYS A 33 4.62 2.41 7.97
C LYS A 33 5.51 1.31 8.53
N CYS A 34 6.35 0.75 7.68
CA CYS A 34 7.31 -0.27 8.04
C CYS A 34 8.74 0.23 7.85
N GLN A 35 9.63 -0.18 8.75
CA GLN A 35 11.05 0.13 8.70
C GLN A 35 11.84 -1.16 8.96
N PHE A 36 12.74 -1.51 8.03
CA PHE A 36 13.68 -2.60 8.19
C PHE A 36 15.04 -2.03 8.57
N ASN A 37 15.47 -2.30 9.80
CA ASN A 37 16.80 -1.94 10.29
C ASN A 37 17.78 -3.04 9.92
N THR A 38 18.73 -2.72 9.03
CA THR A 38 19.74 -3.67 8.52
C THR A 38 20.81 -4.03 9.54
N ILE A 39 21.06 -3.17 10.54
CA ILE A 39 22.03 -3.41 11.62
C ILE A 39 21.51 -4.49 12.56
N ASN A 40 20.23 -4.38 12.94
CA ASN A 40 19.61 -5.25 13.93
C ASN A 40 18.81 -6.41 13.30
N ASN A 41 18.68 -6.44 11.97
CA ASN A 41 17.89 -7.43 11.24
C ASN A 41 16.43 -7.49 11.73
N GLN A 42 15.80 -6.33 11.85
CA GLN A 42 14.45 -6.19 12.40
C GLN A 42 13.54 -5.38 11.48
N LEU A 43 12.37 -5.94 11.19
CA LEU A 43 11.25 -5.21 10.59
C LEU A 43 10.32 -4.72 11.68
N THR A 44 10.11 -3.42 11.78
CA THR A 44 9.07 -2.83 12.63
C THR A 44 8.00 -2.20 11.75
N CYS A 45 6.74 -2.56 11.96
CA CYS A 45 5.60 -1.95 11.29
C CYS A 45 4.66 -1.31 12.31
N ASN A 46 4.18 -0.12 11.99
CA ASN A 46 3.21 0.63 12.77
C ASN A 46 1.98 0.92 11.92
N SER A 47 0.80 0.65 12.47
CA SER A 47 -0.49 0.91 11.84
C SER A 47 -1.57 1.18 12.90
N SER A 48 -2.82 1.30 12.44
CA SER A 48 -4.00 1.44 13.31
C SER A 48 -4.22 0.29 14.30
N LYS A 49 -3.63 -0.90 14.03
CA LYS A 49 -3.70 -2.06 14.94
C LYS A 49 -2.57 -2.10 15.97
N GLY A 50 -1.63 -1.17 15.91
CA GLY A 50 -0.49 -1.08 16.81
C GLY A 50 0.85 -1.29 16.10
N VAL A 51 1.85 -1.67 16.89
CA VAL A 51 3.23 -1.85 16.44
C VAL A 51 3.63 -3.31 16.59
N GLU A 52 4.21 -3.89 15.56
CA GLU A 52 4.82 -5.22 15.60
C GLU A 52 6.26 -5.14 15.11
N THR A 53 7.17 -5.84 15.80
CA THR A 53 8.57 -5.96 15.42
C THR A 53 8.93 -7.44 15.26
N CYS A 54 9.45 -7.79 14.10
CA CYS A 54 9.88 -9.16 13.78
C CYS A 54 11.33 -9.19 13.34
N GLY A 55 12.05 -10.25 13.73
CA GLY A 55 13.34 -10.59 13.13
C GLY A 55 13.17 -10.96 11.65
N GLY A 56 14.04 -10.43 10.81
CA GLY A 56 14.02 -10.69 9.38
C GLY A 56 15.37 -10.47 8.71
N LEU A 57 15.49 -10.86 7.45
CA LEU A 57 16.69 -10.66 6.64
C LEU A 57 16.34 -10.08 5.27
N VAL A 58 17.34 -9.48 4.64
CA VAL A 58 17.27 -9.09 3.23
C VAL A 58 17.74 -10.26 2.38
N ASP A 59 16.86 -10.78 1.52
CA ASP A 59 17.21 -11.72 0.47
C ASP A 59 17.24 -10.99 -0.87
N SER A 60 18.43 -10.81 -1.44
CA SER A 60 18.64 -10.42 -2.85
C SER A 60 17.94 -9.13 -3.32
N LEU A 61 17.81 -8.11 -2.46
CA LEU A 61 17.29 -6.79 -2.84
C LEU A 61 18.37 -5.90 -3.48
N PRO A 62 18.02 -5.05 -4.48
CA PRO A 62 18.97 -4.07 -5.00
C PRO A 62 19.22 -2.96 -3.96
N PHE A 63 20.48 -2.81 -3.53
CA PHE A 63 20.90 -1.83 -2.51
C PHE A 63 20.67 -0.35 -2.88
N ASN A 64 20.32 -0.05 -4.14
CA ASN A 64 20.03 1.31 -4.57
C ASN A 64 18.59 1.75 -4.27
N PHE A 65 17.72 0.89 -3.73
CA PHE A 65 16.37 1.26 -3.31
C PHE A 65 16.24 1.19 -1.79
N THR A 66 15.88 2.31 -1.18
CA THR A 66 15.67 2.41 0.27
C THR A 66 14.19 2.50 0.64
N LEU A 67 13.34 2.99 -0.27
CA LEU A 67 11.91 3.16 -0.03
C LEU A 67 11.08 2.31 -0.98
N PHE A 68 10.08 1.61 -0.44
CA PHE A 68 9.17 0.75 -1.17
C PHE A 68 7.73 1.08 -0.79
N ALA A 69 6.83 1.04 -1.76
CA ALA A 69 5.41 0.93 -1.51
C ALA A 69 5.07 -0.54 -1.27
N ILE A 70 4.31 -0.79 -0.20
CA ILE A 70 3.73 -2.09 0.09
C ILE A 70 2.40 -2.15 -0.66
N GLY A 71 2.31 -3.05 -1.62
CA GLY A 71 1.11 -3.27 -2.41
C GLY A 71 0.24 -4.40 -1.89
N GLU A 72 -0.56 -4.95 -2.80
CA GLU A 72 -1.56 -5.98 -2.52
C GLU A 72 -0.98 -7.22 -1.81
N LEU A 73 -1.76 -7.74 -0.87
CA LEU A 73 -1.57 -9.07 -0.31
C LEU A 73 -1.81 -10.13 -1.39
N LYS A 74 -0.92 -11.09 -1.48
CA LYS A 74 -1.12 -12.32 -2.26
C LYS A 74 -1.09 -13.52 -1.34
N ALA A 75 -1.90 -14.52 -1.68
CA ALA A 75 -1.97 -15.79 -0.98
C ALA A 75 -2.02 -16.96 -1.98
N THR A 76 -1.37 -18.08 -1.69
CA THR A 76 -1.63 -19.34 -2.42
C THR A 76 -2.96 -19.96 -1.97
N THR A 77 -3.60 -20.70 -2.87
CA THR A 77 -4.73 -21.57 -2.53
C THR A 77 -4.23 -22.81 -1.77
N GLY A 78 -4.97 -23.26 -0.74
CA GLY A 78 -4.66 -24.48 -0.01
C GLY A 78 -5.05 -24.41 1.47
N LYS A 79 -4.83 -25.51 2.20
CA LYS A 79 -5.13 -25.60 3.66
C LYS A 79 -4.26 -24.67 4.50
N ILE A 80 -3.02 -24.42 4.06
CA ILE A 80 -2.09 -23.48 4.69
C ILE A 80 -1.67 -22.46 3.62
N PRO A 81 -2.34 -21.30 3.54
CA PRO A 81 -2.03 -20.30 2.52
C PRO A 81 -0.67 -19.66 2.83
N LEU A 82 0.23 -19.69 1.84
CA LEU A 82 1.45 -18.89 1.88
C LEU A 82 1.06 -17.46 1.55
N VAL A 83 1.48 -16.50 2.37
CA VAL A 83 1.04 -15.10 2.28
C VAL A 83 2.25 -14.19 2.09
N TRP A 84 2.13 -13.17 1.25
CA TRP A 84 3.16 -12.16 1.03
C TRP A 84 2.58 -10.83 0.53
N PHE A 85 3.37 -9.77 0.60
CA PHE A 85 3.06 -8.46 0.03
C PHE A 85 4.04 -8.10 -1.06
N ARG A 86 3.59 -7.51 -2.16
CA ARG A 86 4.48 -7.02 -3.22
C ARG A 86 5.13 -5.70 -2.80
N LEU A 87 6.44 -5.58 -3.05
CA LEU A 87 7.20 -4.36 -2.78
C LEU A 87 7.49 -3.65 -4.10
N TYR A 88 7.13 -2.38 -4.20
CA TYR A 88 7.34 -1.54 -5.37
C TYR A 88 8.39 -0.49 -5.03
N PRO A 89 9.62 -0.57 -5.58
CA PRO A 89 10.67 0.38 -5.22
C PRO A 89 10.34 1.80 -5.70
N ARG A 90 10.68 2.80 -4.88
CA ARG A 90 10.61 4.21 -5.27
C ARG A 90 11.68 4.49 -6.34
N LYS A 91 11.34 5.30 -7.35
CA LYS A 91 12.34 5.81 -8.30
C LYS A 91 13.36 6.70 -7.58
N LEU A 92 14.61 6.67 -8.04
CA LEU A 92 15.71 7.47 -7.45
C LEU A 92 15.47 8.99 -7.53
N ASP A 93 14.75 9.43 -8.56
CA ASP A 93 14.36 10.83 -8.77
C ASP A 93 13.09 11.23 -7.98
N ASN A 94 12.55 10.31 -7.18
CA ASN A 94 11.29 10.48 -6.45
C ASN A 94 10.07 10.81 -7.31
N THR A 95 10.06 10.54 -8.62
CA THR A 95 8.92 10.88 -9.49
C THR A 95 7.80 9.84 -9.48
N GLY A 96 8.07 8.63 -8.97
CA GLY A 96 7.09 7.54 -8.99
C GLY A 96 7.63 6.23 -8.46
N TRP A 97 7.03 5.13 -8.92
CA TRP A 97 7.32 3.78 -8.43
C TRP A 97 7.64 2.83 -9.58
N TRP A 98 8.61 1.95 -9.35
CA TRP A 98 8.92 0.87 -10.26
C TRP A 98 8.03 -0.35 -9.99
N TYR A 99 7.77 -1.11 -11.05
CA TYR A 99 7.15 -2.42 -10.96
C TYR A 99 8.02 -3.38 -10.13
N TYR A 100 7.40 -4.20 -9.30
CA TYR A 100 8.03 -5.00 -8.23
C TYR A 100 9.07 -6.06 -8.67
N LYS A 101 9.47 -6.12 -9.94
CA LYS A 101 10.45 -7.12 -10.41
C LYS A 101 11.88 -6.70 -10.03
N HIS A 102 12.74 -7.68 -9.72
CA HIS A 102 14.17 -7.45 -9.57
C HIS A 102 14.71 -6.94 -10.89
N ILE A 103 15.06 -5.65 -10.90
CA ILE A 103 15.37 -4.89 -12.10
C ILE A 103 16.55 -5.48 -12.89
N LYS A 104 17.53 -6.06 -12.20
CA LYS A 104 18.66 -6.75 -12.82
C LYS A 104 18.34 -8.19 -13.26
N GLU A 105 17.40 -8.86 -12.59
CA GLU A 105 16.98 -10.23 -12.91
C GLU A 105 15.46 -10.25 -13.07
N GLU A 106 14.96 -9.91 -14.26
CA GLU A 106 13.53 -9.60 -14.54
C GLU A 106 12.51 -10.68 -14.11
N ASN A 107 12.97 -11.86 -13.70
CA ASN A 107 12.14 -12.98 -13.26
C ASN A 107 11.92 -13.03 -11.75
N LYS A 108 12.78 -12.41 -10.95
CA LYS A 108 12.58 -12.33 -9.49
C LYS A 108 11.65 -11.18 -9.13
N LYS A 109 10.90 -11.33 -8.05
CA LYS A 109 9.83 -10.44 -7.61
C LYS A 109 10.12 -10.00 -6.18
N MET A 110 10.09 -8.70 -5.91
CA MET A 110 10.29 -8.14 -4.59
C MET A 110 9.03 -8.28 -3.74
N SER A 111 9.21 -8.71 -2.50
CA SER A 111 8.13 -8.99 -1.58
C SER A 111 8.56 -8.99 -0.12
N LEU A 112 7.61 -8.62 0.74
CA LEU A 112 7.68 -8.89 2.17
C LEU A 112 6.97 -10.22 2.43
N HIS A 113 7.68 -11.20 3.00
CA HIS A 113 7.17 -12.57 3.16
C HIS A 113 7.82 -13.32 4.34
N ASN A 114 7.23 -14.46 4.70
CA ASN A 114 7.82 -15.42 5.66
C ASN A 114 8.86 -16.31 4.95
N LYS A 115 9.90 -16.76 5.66
CA LYS A 115 10.85 -17.81 5.24
C LYS A 115 10.17 -19.06 4.63
N ASP A 116 8.97 -19.41 5.07
CA ASP A 116 8.24 -20.60 4.59
C ASP A 116 7.71 -20.41 3.15
N LYS A 117 7.68 -19.17 2.66
CA LYS A 117 7.45 -18.88 1.25
C LYS A 117 8.73 -19.19 0.47
N ILE A 118 9.01 -20.48 0.30
CA ILE A 118 10.11 -20.94 -0.57
C ILE A 118 9.67 -20.69 -2.02
N SER A 119 10.31 -19.72 -2.66
CA SER A 119 10.07 -19.37 -4.05
C SER A 119 11.36 -18.85 -4.65
N ASN A 120 11.90 -19.55 -5.63
CA ASN A 120 13.09 -19.10 -6.37
C ASN A 120 12.85 -17.78 -7.14
N TYR A 121 11.60 -17.29 -7.14
CA TYR A 121 11.15 -16.10 -7.83
C TYR A 121 10.75 -14.97 -6.89
N ASP A 122 10.79 -15.14 -5.57
CA ASP A 122 10.49 -14.07 -4.62
C ASP A 122 11.78 -13.71 -3.86
N THR A 123 12.02 -12.41 -3.70
CA THR A 123 13.15 -11.76 -3.01
C THR A 123 12.56 -10.68 -2.12
N GLY A 124 13.31 -10.13 -1.17
CA GLY A 124 12.86 -8.98 -0.39
C GLY A 124 13.25 -9.03 1.07
N ILE A 125 12.29 -8.69 1.92
CA ILE A 125 12.41 -8.83 3.36
C ILE A 125 11.74 -10.14 3.77
N VAL A 126 12.51 -11.00 4.42
CA VAL A 126 12.09 -12.33 4.85
C VAL A 126 11.96 -12.35 6.37
N ILE A 127 10.75 -12.58 6.88
CA ILE A 127 10.50 -12.75 8.32
C ILE A 127 10.72 -14.21 8.71
N LEU A 128 11.53 -14.41 9.75
CA LEU A 128 12.05 -15.74 10.12
C LEU A 128 11.13 -16.54 11.05
N ASP A 129 10.35 -15.84 11.87
CA ASP A 129 9.39 -16.44 12.80
C ASP A 129 7.97 -16.42 12.19
N PRO A 130 7.39 -17.60 11.89
CA PRO A 130 6.03 -17.70 11.35
C PRO A 130 4.94 -17.12 12.27
N LEU A 131 5.11 -17.21 13.60
CA LEU A 131 4.15 -16.63 14.54
C LEU A 131 4.20 -15.10 14.51
N CYS A 132 5.41 -14.54 14.44
CA CYS A 132 5.60 -13.11 14.24
C CYS A 132 5.05 -12.65 12.89
N TRP A 133 5.27 -13.42 11.83
CA TRP A 133 4.71 -13.13 10.51
C TRP A 133 3.18 -13.03 10.52
N ASN A 134 2.49 -13.92 11.22
CA ASN A 134 1.03 -13.87 11.32
C ASN A 134 0.53 -12.57 11.96
N ARG A 135 1.17 -12.11 13.04
CA ARG A 135 0.85 -10.81 13.67
C ARG A 135 1.22 -9.63 12.76
N MET A 136 2.38 -9.72 12.10
CA MET A 136 2.86 -8.71 11.17
C MET A 136 1.89 -8.50 9.99
N ILE A 137 1.33 -9.59 9.45
CA ILE A 137 0.30 -9.51 8.39
C ILE A 137 -0.89 -8.68 8.85
N ASP A 138 -1.36 -8.88 10.09
CA ASP A 138 -2.51 -8.17 10.62
C ASP A 138 -2.24 -6.67 10.77
N VAL A 139 -1.04 -6.31 11.25
CA VAL A 139 -0.58 -4.91 11.32
C VAL A 139 -0.50 -4.31 9.93
N VAL A 140 0.16 -4.97 8.98
CA VAL A 140 0.37 -4.43 7.63
C VAL A 140 -0.95 -4.22 6.88
N LYS A 141 -1.90 -5.16 7.02
CA LYS A 141 -3.21 -5.09 6.36
C LYS A 141 -4.17 -4.07 6.97
N SER A 142 -3.93 -3.59 8.18
CA SER A 142 -4.92 -2.77 8.87
C SER A 142 -4.98 -1.32 8.39
N SER A 143 -4.17 -0.96 7.37
CA SER A 143 -4.29 0.33 6.71
C SER A 143 -5.72 0.56 6.26
N SER A 144 -6.34 1.59 6.81
CA SER A 144 -7.69 2.03 6.45
C SER A 144 -7.70 2.93 5.22
N THR A 145 -6.51 3.33 4.77
CA THR A 145 -6.29 4.27 3.67
C THR A 145 -5.45 3.61 2.60
N PHE A 146 -5.83 3.84 1.35
CA PHE A 146 -5.23 3.20 0.21
C PHE A 146 -5.02 4.22 -0.90
N ASP A 147 -3.76 4.52 -1.18
CA ASP A 147 -3.42 5.31 -2.36
C ASP A 147 -3.34 4.39 -3.57
N THR A 148 -3.83 4.86 -4.71
CA THR A 148 -3.59 4.18 -5.98
C THR A 148 -2.34 4.76 -6.61
N ILE A 149 -1.26 3.98 -6.64
CA ILE A 149 -0.01 4.38 -7.30
C ILE A 149 0.04 3.84 -8.73
N GLN A 150 0.71 4.57 -9.61
CA GLN A 150 1.07 4.09 -10.94
C GLN A 150 2.48 3.51 -10.86
N ALA A 151 2.60 2.19 -11.07
CA ALA A 151 3.87 1.51 -11.16
C ALA A 151 4.26 1.34 -12.63
N GLU A 152 5.50 1.70 -12.94
CA GLU A 152 6.03 1.68 -14.30
C GLU A 152 6.97 0.50 -14.49
N LYS A 153 7.00 -0.08 -15.69
CA LYS A 153 8.03 -1.08 -16.01
C LYS A 153 9.39 -0.40 -15.94
N TYR A 154 10.34 -1.04 -15.27
CA TYR A 154 11.71 -0.62 -15.38
C TYR A 154 12.17 -0.76 -16.82
N ASN A 155 12.64 0.34 -17.40
CA ASN A 155 13.18 0.37 -18.75
C ASN A 155 14.52 1.11 -18.66
N TYR A 156 15.58 0.58 -19.28
CA TYR A 156 16.90 1.25 -19.32
C TYR A 156 16.92 2.51 -20.21
N GLY A 157 15.75 3.12 -20.48
CA GLY A 157 15.57 4.33 -21.29
C GLY A 157 14.48 5.23 -20.71
N ILE A 158 14.57 6.53 -21.02
CA ILE A 158 13.90 7.68 -20.35
C ILE A 158 12.35 7.64 -20.41
N PHE A 159 11.74 6.65 -21.07
CA PHE A 159 10.30 6.56 -21.24
C PHE A 159 9.76 5.21 -20.78
N SER A 160 9.30 5.17 -19.53
CA SER A 160 8.47 4.08 -19.01
C SER A 160 7.01 4.52 -18.97
N LYS A 161 6.12 3.75 -19.61
CA LYS A 161 4.67 4.00 -19.58
C LYS A 161 4.08 3.43 -18.28
N PRO A 162 3.00 4.02 -17.74
CA PRO A 162 2.24 3.43 -16.63
C PRO A 162 1.84 2.00 -16.99
N TYR A 163 2.32 1.03 -16.23
CA TYR A 163 2.10 -0.39 -16.52
C TYR A 163 0.99 -0.95 -15.65
N ASN A 164 0.95 -0.57 -14.38
CA ASN A 164 0.01 -1.15 -13.43
C ASN A 164 -0.46 -0.12 -12.40
N LYS A 165 -1.77 -0.11 -12.12
CA LYS A 165 -2.36 0.63 -11.00
C LYS A 165 -2.36 -0.27 -9.77
N VAL A 166 -1.70 0.18 -8.71
CA VAL A 166 -1.50 -0.63 -7.51
C VAL A 166 -2.17 0.05 -6.34
N LYS A 167 -2.98 -0.71 -5.61
CA LYS A 167 -3.48 -0.32 -4.30
C LYS A 167 -2.35 -0.43 -3.28
N MET A 168 -1.80 0.72 -2.90
CA MET A 168 -0.77 0.83 -1.87
C MET A 168 -1.42 0.79 -0.50
N ILE A 169 -0.92 -0.09 0.37
CA ILE A 169 -1.43 -0.30 1.73
C ILE A 169 -0.45 0.22 2.80
N GLY A 170 0.74 0.66 2.40
CA GLY A 170 1.75 1.19 3.30
C GLY A 170 3.09 1.43 2.62
N THR A 171 4.07 1.86 3.39
CA THR A 171 5.48 2.02 2.96
C THR A 171 6.39 1.10 3.75
N LEU A 172 7.48 0.67 3.12
CA LEU A 172 8.62 0.01 3.74
C LEU A 172 9.86 0.83 3.45
N GLU A 173 10.57 1.26 4.49
CA GLU A 173 11.88 1.90 4.38
C GLU A 173 12.97 0.94 4.88
N ILE A 174 14.11 0.90 4.20
CA ILE A 174 15.30 0.16 4.61
C ILE A 174 16.30 1.18 5.17
N MET A 175 16.72 0.96 6.42
CA MET A 175 17.64 1.81 7.18
C MET A 175 18.93 1.08 7.53
#